data_AF-A0AAP1AID2-F1
#
_entry.id   AF-A0AAP1AID2-F1
#
_cell.length_a   1.000
_cell.length_b   1.000
_cell.length_c   1.000
_cell.angle_alpha   90.00
_cell.angle_beta   90.00
_cell.angle_gamma   90.00
#
_symmetry.space_group_name_H-M   'P 1'
#
loop_
_entity.id
_entity.type
_entity.pdbx_description
1 polymer ?
#
loop_
_entity_poly.entity_id
_entity_poly.type
_entity_poly.pdbx_seq_one_letter_code
_entity_poly.pdbx_strand_id
1 'polypeptide(L)'
;MVKVQKGKMYSLLYAFLILIISYYFVPLYIYGDQQFYIDFYDNCFYPSVDSFECYNSKLGTQEPLYFGLVWVMNKLGVDRNIFIIFSNAVFAYLLCANIFKYYKVSFTRNILSILLLTNYYSIVLLFAAERLKFGVIFVLLYLLATSKYKVLYYFLAMVGHIQSFFFSFYVFLIEVRKLKKLWLKIAIIISMLGVGGIFLFFLSEHISHKVEAYSGEGGSLGSIIKTIFFIILSYLYSKNFKVLLCGI
;
A
#
# COMPACT_ATOMS: atom_id res chain seq x y z
N MET A 1 30.54 19.29 -8.81
CA MET A 1 30.35 17.86 -8.50
C MET A 1 29.13 17.69 -7.61
N VAL A 2 28.02 17.21 -8.16
CA VAL A 2 26.77 17.00 -7.44
C VAL A 2 26.97 15.83 -6.46
N LYS A 3 27.02 16.10 -5.15
CA LYS A 3 26.93 15.06 -4.11
C LYS A 3 25.50 14.48 -4.17
N VAL A 4 25.27 13.54 -5.07
CA VAL A 4 24.12 12.63 -4.93
C VAL A 4 24.29 11.97 -3.56
N GLN A 5 23.37 12.27 -2.64
CA GLN A 5 23.34 11.61 -1.33
C GLN A 5 23.38 10.10 -1.57
N LYS A 6 24.45 9.41 -1.14
CA LYS A 6 24.73 8.00 -1.46
C LYS A 6 23.49 7.09 -1.39
N GLY A 7 22.58 7.34 -0.44
CA GLY A 7 21.31 6.60 -0.32
C GLY A 7 20.38 6.69 -1.53
N LYS A 8 20.29 7.85 -2.21
CA LYS A 8 19.50 7.98 -3.45
C LYS A 8 20.09 7.14 -4.58
N MET A 9 21.42 7.09 -4.67
CA MET A 9 22.13 6.27 -5.66
C MET A 9 21.88 4.78 -5.43
N TYR A 10 21.97 4.30 -4.17
CA TYR A 10 21.62 2.92 -3.85
C TYR A 10 20.14 2.61 -4.11
N SER A 11 19.24 3.55 -3.81
CA SER A 11 17.80 3.37 -4.09
C SER A 11 17.53 3.24 -5.60
N LEU A 12 18.24 4.02 -6.44
CA LEU A 12 18.19 3.88 -7.89
C LEU A 12 18.74 2.53 -8.37
N LEU A 13 19.84 2.05 -7.77
CA LEU A 13 20.39 0.73 -8.06
C LEU A 13 19.36 -0.38 -7.81
N TYR A 14 18.71 -0.38 -6.64
CA TYR A 14 17.66 -1.36 -6.31
C TYR A 14 16.44 -1.24 -7.23
N ALA A 15 16.03 -0.01 -7.58
CA ALA A 15 14.95 0.20 -8.54
C ALA A 15 15.27 -0.37 -9.92
N PHE A 16 16.51 -0.18 -10.40
CA PHE A 16 16.98 -0.73 -11.66
C PHE A 16 17.04 -2.26 -11.64
N LEU A 17 17.50 -2.86 -10.54
CA LEU A 17 17.46 -4.31 -10.35
C LEU A 17 16.02 -4.85 -10.40
N ILE A 18 15.08 -4.19 -9.71
CA ILE A 18 13.67 -4.57 -9.73
C ILE A 18 13.03 -4.34 -11.10
N LEU A 19 13.47 -3.35 -11.87
CA LEU A 19 13.04 -3.15 -13.25
C LEU A 19 13.42 -4.36 -14.12
N ILE A 20 14.67 -4.82 -14.03
CA ILE A 20 15.14 -6.01 -14.77
C ILE A 20 14.37 -7.26 -14.34
N ILE A 21 14.22 -7.48 -13.03
CA ILE A 21 13.46 -8.62 -12.50
C ILE A 21 12.00 -8.54 -12.97
N SER A 22 11.38 -7.38 -12.87
CA SER A 22 9.98 -7.19 -13.28
C SER A 22 9.79 -7.42 -14.77
N TYR A 23 10.75 -7.00 -15.61
CA TYR A 23 10.69 -7.26 -17.05
C TYR A 23 10.56 -8.75 -17.37
N TYR A 24 11.26 -9.60 -16.62
CA TYR A 24 11.18 -11.06 -16.79
C TYR A 24 9.91 -11.67 -16.18
N PHE A 25 9.53 -11.24 -14.96
CA PHE A 25 8.48 -11.92 -14.19
C PHE A 25 7.07 -11.37 -14.39
N VAL A 26 6.89 -10.09 -14.72
CA VAL A 26 5.55 -9.49 -14.90
C VAL A 26 4.73 -10.21 -15.98
N PRO A 27 5.28 -10.52 -17.18
CA PRO A 27 4.52 -11.26 -18.20
C PRO A 27 4.13 -12.68 -17.79
N LEU A 28 4.84 -13.28 -16.84
CA LEU A 28 4.58 -14.64 -16.35
C LEU A 28 3.50 -14.67 -15.25
N TYR A 29 3.18 -13.53 -14.65
CA TYR A 29 2.22 -13.40 -13.57
C TYR A 29 0.81 -13.15 -14.12
N ILE A 30 0.14 -14.23 -14.55
CA ILE A 30 -1.17 -14.16 -15.24
C ILE A 30 -2.35 -14.74 -14.45
N TYR A 31 -2.08 -15.44 -13.33
CA TYR A 31 -3.11 -16.14 -12.55
C TYR A 31 -3.46 -15.41 -11.24
N GLY A 32 -4.51 -15.90 -10.57
CA GLY A 32 -5.01 -15.33 -9.32
C GLY A 32 -5.59 -13.93 -9.56
N ASP A 33 -5.26 -12.98 -8.67
CA ASP A 33 -5.69 -11.58 -8.81
C ASP A 33 -5.30 -10.96 -10.15
N GLN A 34 -4.22 -11.44 -10.78
CA GLN A 34 -3.76 -10.90 -12.06
C GLN A 34 -4.68 -11.17 -13.23
N GLN A 35 -5.45 -12.24 -13.18
CA GLN A 35 -6.42 -12.53 -14.24
C GLN A 35 -7.46 -11.39 -14.34
N PHE A 36 -7.97 -10.91 -13.19
CA PHE A 36 -8.95 -9.84 -13.17
C PHE A 36 -8.37 -8.49 -13.63
N TYR A 37 -7.09 -8.23 -13.33
CA TYR A 37 -6.42 -7.05 -13.86
C TYR A 37 -6.24 -7.18 -15.37
N ILE A 38 -5.72 -8.29 -15.89
CA ILE A 38 -5.57 -8.50 -17.34
C ILE A 38 -6.91 -8.30 -18.07
N ASP A 39 -7.97 -8.94 -17.56
CA ASP A 39 -9.32 -8.79 -18.12
C ASP A 39 -9.80 -7.34 -18.12
N PHE A 40 -9.46 -6.55 -17.10
CA PHE A 40 -9.78 -5.12 -17.04
C PHE A 40 -9.04 -4.33 -18.14
N TYR A 41 -7.74 -4.56 -18.33
CA TYR A 41 -6.97 -3.85 -19.36
C TYR A 41 -7.40 -4.22 -20.78
N ASP A 42 -7.74 -5.48 -21.02
CA ASP A 42 -8.05 -5.97 -22.36
C ASP A 42 -9.48 -5.63 -22.81
N ASN A 43 -10.41 -5.47 -21.86
CA ASN A 43 -11.84 -5.37 -22.18
C ASN A 43 -12.49 -4.02 -21.88
N CYS A 44 -11.91 -3.17 -21.02
CA CYS A 44 -12.64 -2.01 -20.49
C CYS A 44 -12.35 -0.67 -21.17
N PHE A 45 -11.47 -0.62 -22.19
CA PHE A 45 -11.05 0.65 -22.81
C PHE A 45 -11.57 0.90 -24.23
N TYR A 46 -12.56 0.10 -24.69
CA TYR A 46 -13.20 0.30 -25.98
C TYR A 46 -14.17 1.51 -25.99
N PRO A 47 -14.33 2.22 -27.12
CA PRO A 47 -15.18 3.42 -27.20
C PRO A 47 -16.64 3.22 -26.80
N SER A 48 -17.18 2.01 -26.94
CA SER A 48 -18.57 1.66 -26.64
C SER A 48 -18.80 1.21 -25.19
N VAL A 49 -17.75 1.14 -24.37
CA VAL A 49 -17.81 0.60 -23.00
C VAL A 49 -17.63 1.74 -22.01
N ASP A 50 -18.50 1.81 -21.00
CA ASP A 50 -18.22 2.63 -19.82
C ASP A 50 -17.06 1.97 -19.06
N SER A 51 -15.87 2.55 -19.20
CA SER A 51 -14.64 2.01 -18.60
C SER A 51 -14.73 1.91 -17.08
N PHE A 52 -15.47 2.80 -16.41
CA PHE A 52 -15.58 2.81 -14.95
C PHE A 52 -16.57 1.74 -14.45
N GLU A 53 -17.67 1.54 -15.16
CA GLU A 53 -18.59 0.43 -14.87
C GLU A 53 -17.92 -0.92 -15.12
N CYS A 54 -17.18 -1.04 -16.23
CA CYS A 54 -16.40 -2.23 -16.55
C CYS A 54 -15.31 -2.49 -15.49
N TYR A 55 -14.61 -1.45 -15.03
CA TYR A 55 -13.67 -1.55 -13.90
C TYR A 55 -14.31 -2.13 -12.64
N ASN A 56 -15.47 -1.59 -12.25
CA ASN A 56 -16.17 -2.05 -11.05
C ASN A 56 -16.64 -3.50 -11.18
N SER A 57 -17.17 -3.90 -12.34
CA SER A 57 -17.61 -5.28 -12.58
C SER A 57 -16.46 -6.31 -12.58
N LYS A 58 -15.28 -5.95 -13.10
CA LYS A 58 -14.13 -6.86 -13.19
C LYS A 58 -13.35 -6.97 -11.88
N LEU A 59 -13.17 -5.86 -11.17
CA LEU A 59 -12.31 -5.80 -9.99
C LEU A 59 -13.07 -5.69 -8.66
N GLY A 60 -14.40 -5.55 -8.71
CA GLY A 60 -15.26 -5.47 -7.52
C GLY A 60 -14.91 -4.30 -6.61
N THR A 61 -14.41 -3.19 -7.17
CA THR A 61 -13.99 -2.01 -6.41
C THR A 61 -14.26 -0.72 -7.17
N GLN A 62 -14.27 0.39 -6.44
CA GLN A 62 -14.49 1.74 -6.96
C GLN A 62 -13.31 2.67 -6.62
N GLU A 63 -12.10 2.14 -6.48
CA GLU A 63 -10.89 2.92 -6.19
C GLU A 63 -10.54 3.87 -7.34
N PRO A 64 -10.73 5.20 -7.17
CA PRO A 64 -10.64 6.16 -8.28
C PRO A 64 -9.22 6.33 -8.81
N LEU A 65 -8.22 6.21 -7.94
CA LEU A 65 -6.84 6.52 -8.29
C LEU A 65 -6.24 5.46 -9.21
N TYR A 66 -6.41 4.19 -8.89
CA TYR A 66 -5.91 3.11 -9.76
C TYR A 66 -6.59 3.18 -11.12
N PHE A 67 -7.93 3.30 -11.15
CA PHE A 67 -8.68 3.48 -12.38
C PHE A 67 -8.16 4.66 -13.22
N GLY A 68 -8.02 5.84 -12.60
CA GLY A 68 -7.55 7.05 -13.29
C GLY A 68 -6.15 6.90 -13.86
N LEU A 69 -5.22 6.27 -13.12
CA LEU A 69 -3.86 6.01 -13.61
C LEU A 69 -3.87 5.07 -14.82
N VAL A 70 -4.60 3.95 -14.74
CA VAL A 70 -4.68 2.99 -15.84
C VAL A 70 -5.36 3.60 -17.06
N TRP A 71 -6.46 4.34 -16.86
CA TRP A 71 -7.17 5.01 -17.94
C TRP A 71 -6.28 6.00 -18.69
N VAL A 72 -5.51 6.83 -17.98
CA VAL A 72 -4.55 7.76 -18.60
C VAL A 72 -3.49 6.99 -19.39
N MET A 73 -2.89 5.95 -18.80
CA MET A 73 -1.83 5.16 -19.45
C MET A 73 -2.34 4.43 -20.70
N ASN A 74 -3.55 3.88 -20.66
CA ASN A 74 -4.19 3.27 -21.81
C ASN A 74 -4.45 4.30 -22.92
N LYS A 75 -4.95 5.50 -22.60
CA LYS A 75 -5.13 6.59 -23.57
C LYS A 75 -3.82 7.08 -24.18
N LEU A 76 -2.70 6.96 -23.46
CA LEU A 76 -1.36 7.22 -23.96
C LEU A 76 -0.78 6.06 -24.79
N GLY A 77 -1.50 4.93 -24.92
CA GLY A 77 -1.05 3.75 -25.65
C GLY A 77 0.06 2.97 -24.94
N VAL A 78 0.21 3.13 -23.62
CA VAL A 78 1.23 2.42 -22.84
C VAL A 78 0.75 1.00 -22.56
N ASP A 79 1.58 0.02 -22.92
CA ASP A 79 1.34 -1.39 -22.62
C ASP A 79 1.26 -1.62 -21.09
N ARG A 80 0.34 -2.51 -20.68
CA ARG A 80 0.12 -2.86 -19.27
C ARG A 80 1.41 -3.31 -18.59
N ASN A 81 2.15 -4.23 -19.20
CA ASN A 81 3.34 -4.80 -18.58
C ASN A 81 4.39 -3.71 -18.37
N ILE A 82 4.58 -2.84 -19.37
CA ILE A 82 5.47 -1.67 -19.25
C ILE A 82 5.06 -0.80 -18.06
N PHE A 83 3.77 -0.44 -17.96
CA PHE A 83 3.27 0.38 -16.85
C PHE A 83 3.52 -0.27 -15.48
N ILE A 84 3.28 -1.57 -15.36
CA ILE A 84 3.48 -2.32 -14.11
C ILE A 84 4.96 -2.48 -13.76
N ILE A 85 5.83 -2.76 -14.74
CA ILE A 85 7.30 -2.85 -14.56
C ILE A 85 7.86 -1.52 -14.04
N PHE A 86 7.45 -0.40 -14.64
CA PHE A 86 7.88 0.92 -14.17
C PHE A 86 7.33 1.23 -12.78
N SER A 87 6.07 0.90 -12.51
CA SER A 87 5.46 1.08 -11.19
C SER A 87 6.19 0.28 -10.10
N ASN A 88 6.65 -0.93 -10.42
CA ASN A 88 7.46 -1.77 -9.52
C ASN A 88 8.83 -1.14 -9.21
N ALA A 89 9.49 -0.58 -10.22
CA ALA A 89 10.75 0.13 -10.03
C ALA A 89 10.57 1.38 -9.16
N VAL A 90 9.49 2.14 -9.36
CA VAL A 90 9.13 3.31 -8.53
C VAL A 90 8.87 2.88 -7.08
N PHE A 91 8.10 1.82 -6.87
CA PHE A 91 7.84 1.27 -5.55
C PHE A 91 9.16 0.91 -4.84
N ALA A 92 10.04 0.16 -5.50
CA ALA A 92 11.34 -0.25 -4.95
C ALA A 92 12.24 0.95 -4.62
N TYR A 93 12.30 1.94 -5.52
CA TYR A 93 13.03 3.19 -5.28
C TYR A 93 12.55 3.88 -4.00
N LEU A 94 11.23 4.07 -3.86
CA LEU A 94 10.64 4.79 -2.74
C LEU A 94 10.80 4.03 -1.42
N LEU A 95 10.68 2.70 -1.45
CA LEU A 95 10.89 1.85 -0.29
C LEU A 95 12.34 1.98 0.22
N CYS A 96 13.31 1.80 -0.68
CA CYS A 96 14.72 1.98 -0.36
C CYS A 96 15.02 3.40 0.11
N ALA A 97 14.49 4.43 -0.56
CA ALA A 97 14.72 5.82 -0.19
C ALA A 97 14.26 6.11 1.26
N ASN A 98 13.13 5.53 1.69
CA ASN A 98 12.68 5.61 3.08
C ASN A 98 13.64 4.90 4.04
N ILE A 99 14.11 3.69 3.70
CA ILE A 99 15.12 2.96 4.50
C ILE A 99 16.38 3.80 4.67
N PHE A 100 16.91 4.36 3.58
CA PHE A 100 18.13 5.17 3.61
C PHE A 100 17.98 6.50 4.35
N LYS A 101 16.75 7.06 4.42
CA LYS A 101 16.43 8.28 5.17
C LYS A 101 16.38 8.02 6.68
N TYR A 102 15.72 6.95 7.11
CA TYR A 102 15.43 6.72 8.54
C TYR A 102 16.44 5.83 9.26
N TYR A 103 17.13 4.93 8.55
CA TYR A 103 18.12 4.03 9.15
C TYR A 103 19.54 4.59 8.97
N LYS A 104 20.25 4.80 10.08
CA LYS A 104 21.58 5.47 10.08
C LYS A 104 22.76 4.52 9.88
N VAL A 105 22.62 3.24 10.20
CA VAL A 105 23.73 2.26 10.12
C VAL A 105 23.89 1.77 8.67
N SER A 106 25.09 1.87 8.09
CA SER A 106 25.28 1.68 6.64
C SER A 106 25.10 0.23 6.18
N PHE A 107 25.64 -0.75 6.93
CA PHE A 107 25.58 -2.16 6.54
C PHE A 107 24.16 -2.73 6.65
N THR A 108 23.44 -2.38 7.72
CA THR A 108 22.09 -2.86 7.96
C THR A 108 21.08 -2.36 6.94
N ARG A 109 21.31 -1.19 6.31
CA ARG A 109 20.42 -0.64 5.27
C ARG A 109 20.32 -1.53 4.03
N ASN A 110 21.44 -2.06 3.55
CA ASN A 110 21.46 -2.91 2.36
C ASN A 110 20.81 -4.27 2.65
N ILE A 111 21.15 -4.87 3.80
CA ILE A 111 20.51 -6.12 4.24
C ILE A 111 19.00 -5.93 4.39
N LEU A 112 18.57 -4.85 5.04
CA LEU A 112 17.15 -4.55 5.22
C LEU A 112 16.44 -4.31 3.88
N SER A 113 17.09 -3.64 2.93
CA SER A 113 16.54 -3.43 1.58
C SER A 113 16.33 -4.74 0.84
N ILE A 114 17.32 -5.65 0.90
CA ILE A 114 17.20 -6.98 0.30
C ILE A 114 16.07 -7.76 0.99
N LEU A 115 16.10 -7.87 2.33
CA LEU A 115 15.09 -8.60 3.09
C LEU A 115 13.67 -8.10 2.86
N LEU A 116 13.49 -6.77 2.77
CA LEU A 116 12.18 -6.19 2.50
C LEU A 116 11.73 -6.42 1.06
N LEU A 117 12.61 -6.28 0.07
CA LEU A 117 12.24 -6.52 -1.34
C LEU A 117 11.97 -8.00 -1.63
N THR A 118 12.66 -8.92 -0.95
CA THR A 118 12.44 -10.37 -1.08
C THR A 118 11.41 -10.91 -0.08
N ASN A 119 10.79 -10.05 0.73
CA ASN A 119 9.73 -10.46 1.62
C ASN A 119 8.47 -10.83 0.82
N TYR A 120 7.75 -11.84 1.29
CA TYR A 120 6.47 -12.29 0.69
C TYR A 120 5.52 -11.12 0.36
N TYR A 121 5.31 -10.17 1.29
CA TYR A 121 4.40 -9.06 1.06
C TYR A 121 4.86 -8.12 -0.05
N SER A 122 6.17 -7.84 -0.14
CA SER A 122 6.70 -7.01 -1.23
C SER A 122 6.60 -7.71 -2.57
N ILE A 123 6.84 -9.02 -2.63
CA ILE A 123 6.65 -9.82 -3.84
C ILE A 123 5.19 -9.78 -4.30
N VAL A 124 4.24 -9.93 -3.36
CA VAL A 124 2.80 -9.78 -3.64
C VAL A 124 2.48 -8.38 -4.17
N LEU A 125 3.02 -7.31 -3.58
CA LEU A 125 2.82 -5.94 -4.08
C LEU A 125 3.41 -5.74 -5.49
N LEU A 126 4.58 -6.32 -5.76
CA LEU A 126 5.23 -6.21 -7.07
C LEU A 126 4.39 -6.87 -8.16
N PHE A 127 3.83 -8.06 -7.90
CA PHE A 127 3.28 -8.89 -8.98
C PHE A 127 1.78 -9.20 -8.91
N ALA A 128 1.18 -9.31 -7.73
CA ALA A 128 -0.22 -9.75 -7.61
C ALA A 128 -1.17 -8.59 -7.26
N ALA A 129 -0.81 -7.73 -6.32
CA ALA A 129 -1.69 -6.73 -5.74
C ALA A 129 -1.46 -5.33 -6.35
N GLU A 130 -1.84 -5.14 -7.62
CA GLU A 130 -1.62 -3.87 -8.34
C GLU A 130 -2.27 -2.66 -7.65
N ARG A 131 -3.56 -2.76 -7.30
CA ARG A 131 -4.32 -1.69 -6.63
C ARG A 131 -3.67 -1.21 -5.34
N LEU A 132 -3.36 -2.16 -4.45
CA LEU A 132 -2.73 -1.88 -3.16
C LEU A 132 -1.34 -1.24 -3.34
N LYS A 133 -0.55 -1.68 -4.33
CA LYS A 133 0.77 -1.11 -4.63
C LYS A 133 0.69 0.40 -4.86
N PHE A 134 -0.31 0.89 -5.60
CA PHE A 134 -0.45 2.34 -5.81
C PHE A 134 -0.78 3.09 -4.52
N GLY A 135 -1.67 2.55 -3.68
CA GLY A 135 -1.91 3.10 -2.34
C GLY A 135 -0.62 3.20 -1.52
N VAL A 136 0.18 2.12 -1.50
CA VAL A 136 1.46 2.07 -0.78
C VAL A 136 2.49 3.05 -1.35
N ILE A 137 2.58 3.21 -2.67
CA ILE A 137 3.47 4.21 -3.31
C ILE A 137 3.19 5.61 -2.74
N PHE A 138 1.93 6.00 -2.61
CA PHE A 138 1.56 7.31 -2.06
C PHE A 138 1.84 7.41 -0.56
N VAL A 139 1.73 6.31 0.22
CA VAL A 139 2.20 6.28 1.61
C VAL A 139 3.71 6.50 1.69
N LEU A 140 4.50 5.84 0.84
CA LEU A 140 5.96 6.02 0.80
C LEU A 140 6.36 7.44 0.40
N LEU A 141 5.63 8.07 -0.52
CA LEU A 141 5.80 9.49 -0.86
C LEU A 141 5.45 10.40 0.31
N TYR A 142 4.35 10.13 1.02
CA TYR A 142 3.95 10.85 2.23
C TYR A 142 5.06 10.86 3.30
N LEU A 143 5.74 9.73 3.50
CA LEU A 143 6.84 9.61 4.47
C LEU A 143 8.10 10.37 4.03
N LEU A 144 8.33 10.54 2.72
CA LEU A 144 9.46 11.29 2.19
C LEU A 144 9.19 12.80 2.10
N ALA A 145 7.92 13.19 1.93
CA ALA A 145 7.51 14.55 1.61
C ALA A 145 7.79 15.58 2.72
N THR A 146 8.03 16.81 2.27
CA THR A 146 8.01 18.02 3.10
C THR A 146 6.57 18.49 3.34
N SER A 147 6.36 19.33 4.37
CA SER A 147 5.02 19.69 4.88
C SER A 147 3.99 20.08 3.81
N LYS A 148 4.40 20.82 2.77
CA LYS A 148 3.51 21.31 1.70
C LYS A 148 2.79 20.20 0.92
N TYR A 149 3.46 19.10 0.60
CA TYR A 149 2.88 18.02 -0.25
C TYR A 149 2.40 16.82 0.56
N LYS A 150 2.62 16.85 1.88
CA LYS A 150 2.30 15.75 2.78
C LYS A 150 0.79 15.46 2.80
N VAL A 151 -0.04 16.49 2.83
CA VAL A 151 -1.52 16.33 2.79
C VAL A 151 -1.99 15.76 1.45
N LEU A 152 -1.38 16.17 0.33
CA LEU A 152 -1.72 15.66 -0.99
C LEU A 152 -1.45 14.16 -1.12
N TYR A 153 -0.22 13.72 -0.78
CA TYR A 153 0.12 12.29 -0.88
C TYR A 153 -0.69 11.43 0.07
N TYR A 154 -1.03 11.97 1.23
CA TYR A 154 -1.94 11.31 2.16
C TYR A 154 -3.34 11.10 1.56
N PHE A 155 -3.92 12.16 0.96
CA PHE A 155 -5.21 12.06 0.29
C PHE A 155 -5.16 11.05 -0.87
N LEU A 156 -4.10 11.10 -1.68
CA LEU A 156 -3.91 10.14 -2.76
C LEU A 156 -3.75 8.70 -2.23
N ALA A 157 -3.07 8.48 -1.11
CA ALA A 157 -2.98 7.14 -0.51
C ALA A 157 -4.36 6.58 -0.09
N MET A 158 -5.25 7.43 0.44
CA MET A 158 -6.62 7.04 0.81
C MET A 158 -7.47 6.69 -0.40
N VAL A 159 -7.42 7.54 -1.44
CA VAL A 159 -8.16 7.31 -2.70
C VAL A 159 -7.56 6.13 -3.47
N GLY A 160 -6.28 5.84 -3.27
CA GLY A 160 -5.56 4.70 -3.82
C GLY A 160 -6.03 3.36 -3.27
N HIS A 161 -6.22 3.30 -1.97
CA HIS A 161 -6.72 2.10 -1.33
C HIS A 161 -7.31 2.44 0.05
N ILE A 162 -8.54 2.01 0.30
CA ILE A 162 -9.28 2.40 1.50
C ILE A 162 -8.60 1.96 2.80
N GLN A 163 -7.82 0.87 2.77
CA GLN A 163 -7.08 0.41 3.95
C GLN A 163 -6.00 1.41 4.41
N SER A 164 -5.52 2.30 3.53
CA SER A 164 -4.62 3.41 3.91
C SER A 164 -5.28 4.38 4.91
N PHE A 165 -6.62 4.38 5.00
CA PHE A 165 -7.36 5.10 6.03
C PHE A 165 -7.02 4.62 7.45
N PHE A 166 -6.74 3.33 7.66
CA PHE A 166 -6.41 2.84 9.01
C PHE A 166 -5.07 3.39 9.52
N PHE A 167 -4.07 3.51 8.65
CA PHE A 167 -2.80 4.15 9.00
C PHE A 167 -3.00 5.62 9.39
N SER A 168 -3.88 6.27 8.66
CA SER A 168 -4.27 7.66 8.81
C SER A 168 -5.02 7.93 10.12
N PHE A 169 -5.93 7.02 10.47
CA PHE A 169 -6.65 7.00 11.73
C PHE A 169 -5.68 6.95 12.92
N TYR A 170 -4.64 6.12 12.85
CA TYR A 170 -3.63 6.05 13.90
C TYR A 170 -2.85 7.36 14.09
N VAL A 171 -2.40 7.99 13.00
CA VAL A 171 -1.72 9.30 13.08
C VAL A 171 -2.63 10.36 13.68
N PHE A 172 -3.91 10.36 13.29
CA PHE A 172 -4.90 11.25 13.89
C PHE A 172 -5.06 11.01 15.40
N LEU A 173 -5.13 9.75 15.86
CA LEU A 173 -5.18 9.42 17.29
C LEU A 173 -3.96 9.97 18.07
N ILE A 174 -2.77 9.98 17.46
CA ILE A 174 -1.58 10.60 18.06
C ILE A 174 -1.78 12.11 18.25
N GLU A 175 -2.35 12.80 17.26
CA GLU A 175 -2.63 14.24 17.37
C GLU A 175 -3.73 14.54 18.40
N VAL A 176 -4.81 13.74 18.44
CA VAL A 176 -5.87 13.85 19.46
C VAL A 176 -5.30 13.67 20.86
N ARG A 177 -4.33 12.77 21.05
CA ARG A 177 -3.65 12.59 22.35
C ARG A 177 -2.97 13.86 22.84
N LYS A 178 -2.46 14.71 21.94
CA LYS A 178 -1.79 15.99 22.28
C LYS A 178 -2.77 17.08 22.73
N LEU A 179 -4.08 16.92 22.52
CA LEU A 179 -5.08 17.90 22.96
C LEU A 179 -5.05 18.04 24.49
N LYS A 180 -5.07 19.28 24.99
CA LYS A 180 -5.07 19.53 26.45
C LYS A 180 -6.43 19.28 27.10
N LYS A 181 -7.52 19.51 26.36
CA LYS A 181 -8.90 19.46 26.88
C LYS A 181 -9.46 18.02 26.79
N LEU A 182 -9.81 17.43 27.93
CA LEU A 182 -10.32 16.05 28.02
C LEU A 182 -11.66 15.84 27.32
N TRP A 183 -12.59 16.79 27.44
CA TRP A 183 -13.92 16.67 26.83
C TRP A 183 -13.86 16.63 25.29
N LEU A 184 -12.94 17.40 24.68
CA LEU A 184 -12.68 17.35 23.24
C LEU A 184 -12.13 15.98 22.80
N LYS A 185 -11.23 15.38 23.61
CA LYS A 185 -10.74 14.02 23.34
C LYS A 185 -11.87 13.00 23.35
N ILE A 186 -12.72 13.06 24.37
CA ILE A 186 -13.86 12.14 24.51
C ILE A 186 -14.85 12.35 23.36
N ALA A 187 -15.21 13.59 23.04
CA ALA A 187 -16.12 13.91 21.94
C ALA A 187 -15.59 13.40 20.59
N ILE A 188 -14.29 13.58 20.32
CA ILE A 188 -13.66 13.07 19.08
C ILE A 188 -13.68 11.54 19.06
N ILE A 189 -13.33 10.86 20.16
CA ILE A 189 -13.36 9.38 20.22
C ILE A 189 -14.77 8.84 20.01
N ILE A 190 -15.79 9.43 20.65
CA ILE A 190 -17.19 9.02 20.49
C ILE A 190 -17.65 9.26 19.05
N SER A 191 -17.35 10.42 18.46
CA SER A 191 -17.65 10.72 17.06
C SER A 191 -17.00 9.70 16.12
N MET A 192 -15.75 9.32 16.39
CA MET A 192 -15.03 8.30 15.62
C MET A 192 -15.63 6.90 15.77
N LEU A 193 -16.04 6.49 16.98
CA LEU A 193 -16.74 5.22 17.17
C LEU A 193 -18.08 5.21 16.43
N GLY A 194 -18.79 6.34 16.39
CA GLY A 194 -20.00 6.52 15.60
C GLY A 194 -19.74 6.36 14.11
N VAL A 195 -18.79 7.11 13.55
CA VAL A 195 -18.41 7.03 12.13
C VAL A 195 -17.87 5.65 11.77
N GLY A 196 -17.04 5.07 12.62
CA GLY A 196 -16.50 3.72 12.45
C GLY A 196 -17.59 2.66 12.50
N GLY A 197 -18.57 2.78 13.38
CA GLY A 197 -19.74 1.90 13.45
C GLY A 197 -20.60 1.97 12.18
N ILE A 198 -20.86 3.18 11.67
CA ILE A 198 -21.55 3.38 10.40
C ILE A 198 -20.76 2.72 9.25
N PHE A 199 -19.45 2.92 9.22
CA PHE A 199 -18.59 2.32 8.20
C PHE A 199 -18.57 0.79 8.25
N LEU A 200 -18.48 0.20 9.46
CA LEU A 200 -18.56 -1.24 9.65
C LEU A 200 -19.93 -1.82 9.27
N PHE A 201 -21.01 -1.06 9.48
CA PHE A 201 -22.34 -1.43 9.02
C PHE A 201 -22.39 -1.52 7.48
N PHE A 202 -21.87 -0.53 6.77
CA PHE A 202 -21.79 -0.59 5.30
C PHE A 202 -20.87 -1.71 4.78
N LEU A 203 -19.84 -2.08 5.54
CA LEU A 203 -18.94 -3.17 5.19
C LEU A 203 -19.38 -4.54 5.70
N SER A 204 -20.48 -4.67 6.43
CA SER A 204 -20.81 -5.90 7.14
C SER A 204 -20.99 -7.07 6.17
N GLU A 205 -21.64 -6.85 5.02
CA GLU A 205 -21.83 -7.86 3.98
C GLU A 205 -20.50 -8.28 3.33
N HIS A 206 -19.60 -7.33 3.08
CA HIS A 206 -18.28 -7.64 2.54
C HIS A 206 -17.42 -8.43 3.54
N ILE A 207 -17.53 -8.09 4.83
CA ILE A 207 -16.83 -8.79 5.91
C ILE A 207 -17.41 -10.19 6.08
N SER A 208 -18.73 -10.37 6.12
CA SER A 208 -19.35 -11.69 6.29
C SER A 208 -19.00 -12.62 5.13
N HIS A 209 -19.08 -12.14 3.89
CA HIS A 209 -18.71 -12.92 2.72
C HIS A 209 -17.23 -13.35 2.74
N LYS A 210 -16.32 -12.49 3.22
CA LYS A 210 -14.91 -12.87 3.41
C LYS A 210 -14.74 -13.89 4.54
N VAL A 211 -15.42 -13.70 5.67
CA VAL A 211 -15.34 -14.63 6.80
C VAL A 211 -15.83 -16.01 6.40
N GLU A 212 -16.93 -16.11 5.66
CA GLU A 212 -17.44 -17.38 5.14
C GLU A 212 -16.43 -18.05 4.21
N ALA A 213 -15.88 -17.31 3.24
CA ALA A 213 -14.86 -17.83 2.32
C ALA A 213 -13.60 -18.36 3.05
N TYR A 214 -13.10 -17.63 4.06
CA TYR A 214 -11.92 -18.06 4.83
C TYR A 214 -12.22 -19.17 5.84
N SER A 215 -13.46 -19.27 6.32
CA SER A 215 -13.87 -20.32 7.26
C SER A 215 -13.87 -21.71 6.62
N GLY A 216 -14.17 -21.79 5.32
CA GLY A 216 -14.18 -23.05 4.55
C GLY A 216 -12.80 -23.57 4.15
N GLU A 217 -11.82 -22.69 3.92
CA GLU A 217 -10.48 -23.05 3.40
C GLU A 217 -9.39 -23.20 4.47
N GLY A 218 -9.76 -23.37 5.74
CA GLY A 218 -8.79 -23.61 6.81
C GLY A 218 -8.29 -22.35 7.50
N GLY A 219 -9.11 -21.29 7.56
CA GLY A 219 -9.01 -20.16 8.48
C GLY A 219 -9.12 -20.62 9.95
N SER A 220 -8.13 -21.38 10.39
CA SER A 220 -8.10 -21.97 11.73
C SER A 220 -7.79 -20.89 12.76
N LEU A 221 -8.37 -21.01 13.95
CA LEU A 221 -8.00 -20.26 15.15
C LEU A 221 -6.48 -20.21 15.38
N GLY A 222 -5.74 -21.24 14.93
CA GLY A 222 -4.28 -21.28 14.97
C GLY A 222 -3.59 -20.16 14.20
N SER A 223 -4.14 -19.70 13.07
CA SER A 223 -3.58 -18.58 12.30
C SER A 223 -3.69 -17.24 13.06
N ILE A 224 -4.82 -17.04 13.74
CA ILE A 224 -5.09 -15.87 14.59
C ILE A 224 -4.13 -15.87 15.79
N ILE A 225 -3.98 -17.03 16.46
CA ILE A 225 -3.08 -17.18 17.60
C ILE A 225 -1.62 -16.90 17.21
N LYS A 226 -1.14 -17.42 16.07
CA LYS A 226 0.20 -17.13 15.56
C LYS A 226 0.39 -15.63 15.32
N THR A 227 -0.60 -14.97 14.72
CA THR A 227 -0.55 -13.52 14.46
C THR A 227 -0.46 -12.73 15.76
N ILE A 228 -1.32 -13.05 16.74
CA ILE A 228 -1.29 -12.43 18.07
C ILE A 228 0.08 -12.63 18.75
N PHE A 229 0.63 -13.84 18.69
CA PHE A 229 1.95 -14.15 19.26
C PHE A 229 3.06 -13.28 18.65
N PHE A 230 3.12 -13.16 17.32
CA PHE A 230 4.12 -12.31 16.66
C PHE A 230 3.91 -10.81 16.93
N ILE A 231 2.67 -10.35 17.07
CA ILE A 231 2.37 -8.96 17.46
C ILE A 231 2.89 -8.70 18.88
N ILE A 232 2.64 -9.61 19.82
CA ILE A 232 3.14 -9.48 21.21
C ILE A 232 4.66 -9.49 21.23
N LEU A 233 5.31 -10.40 20.51
CA LEU A 233 6.78 -10.43 20.41
C LEU A 233 7.33 -9.14 19.80
N SER A 234 6.71 -8.62 18.74
CA SER A 234 7.10 -7.35 18.11
C SER A 234 6.96 -6.19 19.09
N TYR A 235 5.88 -6.15 19.86
CA TYR A 235 5.67 -5.14 20.91
C TYR A 235 6.73 -5.21 22.01
N LEU A 236 7.01 -6.41 22.54
CA LEU A 236 7.97 -6.63 23.62
C LEU A 236 9.41 -6.30 23.18
N TYR A 237 9.77 -6.62 21.94
CA TYR A 237 11.13 -6.39 21.43
C TYR A 237 11.38 -4.94 20.99
N SER A 238 10.31 -4.23 20.64
CA SER A 238 10.39 -2.85 20.21
C SER A 238 10.51 -1.89 21.41
N LYS A 239 11.74 -1.59 21.83
CA LYS A 239 12.05 -0.57 22.86
C LYS A 239 11.46 0.83 22.56
N ASN A 240 11.07 1.10 21.32
CA ASN A 240 10.35 2.31 20.90
C ASN A 240 9.33 1.96 19.80
N PHE A 241 8.17 1.41 20.17
CA PHE A 241 7.09 1.03 19.24
C PHE A 241 6.62 2.16 18.31
N LYS A 242 6.88 3.41 18.70
CA LYS A 242 6.64 4.61 17.88
C LYS A 242 7.47 4.63 16.58
N VAL A 243 8.70 4.13 16.62
CA VAL A 243 9.64 4.19 15.48
C VAL A 243 9.32 3.11 14.44
N LEU A 244 8.90 1.91 14.90
CA LEU A 244 8.65 0.76 14.03
C LEU A 244 7.43 0.96 13.11
N LEU A 245 6.42 1.70 13.58
CA LEU A 245 5.18 1.96 12.84
C LEU A 245 5.18 3.28 12.06
N CYS A 246 5.99 4.27 12.46
CA CYS A 246 5.91 5.61 11.85
C CYS A 246 7.15 6.04 11.08
N GLY A 247 8.31 5.37 11.20
CA GLY A 247 9.55 5.97 10.71
C GLY A 247 9.73 7.40 11.26
N ILE A 248 9.41 7.59 12.54
CA ILE A 248 9.67 8.82 13.31
C ILE A 248 10.30 8.42 14.64
#